data_AF-E2A191-F1
#
_entry.id   AF-E2A191-F1
#
_cell.length_a   1.000
_cell.length_b   1.000
_cell.length_c   1.000
_cell.angle_alpha   90.00
_cell.angle_beta   90.00
_cell.angle_gamma   90.00
#
_symmetry.space_group_name_H-M   'P 1'
#
loop_
_entity.id
_entity.type
_entity.pdbx_description
1 polymer ?
#
loop_
_entity_poly.entity_id
_entity_poly.type
_entity_poly.pdbx_seq_one_letter_code
_entity_poly.pdbx_strand_id
1 'polypeptide(L)' 'MSPMPLWPVQQEGKATSFEVQVNDELVYSKLQTLAFPDFAAVADMIKDVSIGKPVRKIDQQQAVECVLS' A
#
# COMPACT_ATOMS: atom_id res chain seq x y z
N MET A 1 -11.06 19.89 -19.86
CA MET A 1 -11.00 19.23 -18.54
C MET A 1 -10.78 17.74 -18.82
N SER A 2 -9.56 17.23 -18.63
CA SER A 2 -9.27 15.81 -18.90
C SER A 2 -9.87 14.92 -17.79
N PRO A 3 -10.41 13.75 -18.12
CA PRO A 3 -11.01 12.85 -17.13
C PRO A 3 -9.92 12.29 -16.23
N MET A 4 -10.19 12.27 -14.92
CA MET A 4 -9.30 11.69 -13.92
C MET A 4 -9.20 10.17 -14.11
N PRO A 5 -8.01 9.57 -14.06
CA PRO A 5 -7.84 8.13 -14.20
C PRO A 5 -8.44 7.38 -13.00
N LEU A 6 -9.21 6.33 -13.29
CA LEU A 6 -9.84 5.41 -12.32
C LEU A 6 -8.88 4.31 -11.80
N TRP A 7 -7.57 4.48 -11.96
CA TRP A 7 -6.55 3.53 -11.53
C TRP A 7 -5.51 4.24 -10.64
N PRO A 8 -4.89 3.53 -9.67
CA PRO A 8 -3.90 4.14 -8.78
C PRO A 8 -2.67 4.57 -9.59
N VAL A 9 -2.45 5.89 -9.68
CA VAL A 9 -1.28 6.47 -10.33
C VAL A 9 -0.03 6.09 -9.54
N GLN A 10 0.86 5.30 -10.15
CA GLN A 10 2.19 5.03 -9.60
C GLN A 10 3.02 6.33 -9.71
N GLN A 11 3.24 7.01 -8.59
CA GLN A 11 4.18 8.13 -8.53
C GLN A 11 5.60 7.54 -8.49
N GLU A 12 6.50 7.98 -9.38
CA GLU A 12 7.92 7.59 -9.38
C GLU A 12 8.64 8.19 -8.16
N GLY A 13 8.39 7.61 -6.98
CA GLY A 13 9.26 7.79 -5.83
C GLY A 13 10.60 7.11 -6.07
N LYS A 14 11.69 7.71 -5.58
CA LYS A 14 13.04 7.12 -5.50
C LYS A 14 12.92 5.61 -5.22
N ALA A 15 13.62 4.76 -5.99
CA ALA A 15 13.47 3.30 -6.12
C ALA A 15 13.53 2.43 -4.84
N THR A 16 13.35 3.03 -3.66
CA THR A 16 13.35 2.43 -2.33
C THR A 16 12.00 2.56 -1.60
N SER A 17 11.10 3.45 -2.04
CA SER A 17 9.79 3.64 -1.38
C SER A 17 8.74 2.68 -1.94
N PHE A 18 7.89 2.16 -1.06
CA PHE A 18 6.65 1.47 -1.41
C PHE A 18 5.55 2.01 -0.52
N GLU A 19 4.63 2.76 -1.11
CA GLU A 19 3.57 3.47 -0.42
C GLU A 19 2.23 3.06 -1.00
N VAL A 20 1.29 2.75 -0.12
CA VAL A 20 -0.07 2.39 -0.51
C VAL A 20 -0.99 3.48 0.01
N GLN A 21 -1.74 4.09 -0.90
CA GLN A 21 -2.71 5.13 -0.61
C GLN A 21 -4.08 4.72 -1.16
N VAL A 22 -5.13 4.88 -0.36
CA VAL A 22 -6.51 4.56 -0.72
C VAL A 22 -7.40 5.73 -0.31
N ASN A 23 -8.19 6.27 -1.24
CA ASN A 23 -9.06 7.44 -1.01
C ASN A 23 -8.32 8.60 -0.32
N ASP A 24 -7.14 8.93 -0.85
CA ASP A 24 -6.25 9.96 -0.32
C ASP A 24 -5.63 9.67 1.07
N GLU A 25 -5.95 8.54 1.70
CA GLU A 25 -5.38 8.12 2.99
C GLU A 25 -4.16 7.20 2.80
N LEU A 26 -3.02 7.54 3.43
CA LEU A 26 -1.82 6.69 3.44
C LEU A 26 -2.03 5.51 4.39
N VAL A 27 -2.22 4.32 3.83
CA VAL A 27 -2.52 3.09 4.59
C VAL A 27 -1.29 2.25 4.90
N TYR A 28 -0.21 2.42 4.13
CA TYR A 28 1.07 1.76 4.34
C TYR A 28 2.23 2.58 3.80
N SER A 29 3.36 2.60 4.52
CA SER A 29 4.61 3.19 4.04
C SER A 29 5.80 2.30 4.42
N LYS A 30 6.46 1.72 3.41
CA LYS A 30 7.71 0.98 3.58
C LYS A 30 8.82 1.85 4.18
N LEU A 31 8.78 3.17 4.00
CA LEU A 31 9.77 4.05 4.63
C LEU A 31 9.62 4.08 6.16
N GLN A 32 8.40 3.90 6.67
CA GLN A 32 8.13 3.85 8.10
C GLN A 32 8.41 2.46 8.68
N THR A 33 8.04 1.42 7.93
CA THR A 33 8.04 0.05 8.43
C THR A 33 9.27 -0.76 8.01
N LEU A 34 10.06 -0.24 7.08
CA LEU A 34 11.28 -0.82 6.49
C LEU A 34 11.09 -2.17 5.77
N ALA A 35 9.85 -2.62 5.57
CA ALA A 35 9.55 -3.85 4.85
C ALA A 35 8.40 -3.67 3.86
N PHE A 36 8.18 -4.68 3.01
CA PHE A 36 6.97 -4.75 2.20
C PHE A 36 5.76 -5.15 3.05
N PRO A 37 4.55 -4.68 2.71
CA PRO A 37 3.34 -5.12 3.41
C PRO A 37 3.00 -6.57 3.05
N ASP A 38 2.14 -7.19 3.84
CA ASP A 38 1.45 -8.39 3.39
C ASP A 38 0.49 -8.05 2.24
N PHE A 39 0.76 -8.60 1.05
CA PHE A 39 -0.02 -8.30 -0.14
C PHE A 39 -1.46 -8.81 -0.08
N ALA A 40 -1.72 -9.91 0.63
CA ALA A 40 -3.08 -10.43 0.77
C ALA A 40 -3.92 -9.51 1.67
N ALA A 41 -3.33 -9.02 2.77
CA ALA A 41 -3.96 -8.03 3.64
C ALA A 41 -4.29 -6.72 2.90
N VAL A 42 -3.40 -6.26 2.02
CA VAL A 42 -3.67 -5.11 1.13
C VAL A 42 -4.86 -5.38 0.23
N ALA A 43 -4.88 -6.52 -0.45
CA ALA A 43 -5.96 -6.88 -1.37
C ALA A 43 -7.31 -7.00 -0.66
N ASP A 44 -7.37 -7.62 0.52
CA ASP A 44 -8.61 -7.78 1.28
C ASP A 44 -9.11 -6.44 1.85
N MET A 45 -8.22 -5.56 2.30
CA MET A 45 -8.60 -4.20 2.70
C MET A 45 -9.20 -3.42 1.53
N ILE A 46 -8.61 -3.48 0.33
CA ILE A 46 -9.14 -2.81 -0.86
C ILE A 46 -10.54 -3.35 -1.23
N LYS A 47 -10.75 -4.67 -1.17
CA LYS A 47 -12.07 -5.27 -1.40
C LYS A 47 -13.10 -4.73 -0.40
N ASP A 48 -12.75 -4.67 0.88
CA ASP A 48 -13.64 -4.16 1.91
C ASP A 48 -13.99 -2.68 1.68
N VAL A 49 -13.02 -1.85 1.32
CA VAL A 49 -13.26 -0.43 0.98
C VAL A 49 -14.15 -0.30 -0.26
N SER A 50 -13.98 -1.17 -1.26
CA SER A 50 -14.78 -1.15 -2.50
C SER A 50 -16.28 -1.42 -2.26
N ILE A 51 -16.65 -2.08 -1.16
CA ILE A 51 -18.04 -2.33 -0.76
C ILE A 51 -18.55 -1.33 0.29
N GLY A 52 -17.81 -0.24 0.53
CA GLY A 52 -18.22 0.86 1.42
C GLY A 52 -17.79 0.71 2.87
N LYS A 53 -16.93 -0.26 3.22
CA LYS A 53 -16.34 -0.32 4.56
C LYS A 53 -15.26 0.76 4.73
N PRO A 54 -14.96 1.19 5.98
CA PRO A 54 -13.90 2.15 6.22
C PRO A 54 -12.53 1.61 5.85
N VAL A 55 -11.65 2.52 5.45
CA VAL A 55 -10.22 2.26 5.23
C VAL A 55 -9.58 1.80 6.54
N ARG A 56 -8.66 0.84 6.46
CA ARG A 56 -7.91 0.31 7.60
C ARG A 56 -6.42 0.33 7.32
N LYS A 57 -5.62 0.65 8.34
CA LYS A 57 -4.16 0.56 8.25
C LYS A 57 -3.70 -0.89 8.18
N ILE A 58 -2.57 -1.09 7.50
CA ILE A 58 -1.98 -2.41 7.32
C ILE A 58 -0.74 -2.48 8.20
N ASP A 59 -0.82 -3.23 9.29
CA ASP A 59 0.31 -3.45 10.20
C ASP A 59 1.08 -4.74 9.86
N GLN A 60 0.53 -5.59 8.99
CA GLN A 60 1.16 -6.85 8.58
C GLN A 60 2.23 -6.59 7.53
N GLN A 61 3.42 -7.11 7.81
CA GLN A 61 4.59 -6.95 6.97
C GLN A 61 5.10 -8.31 6.53
N GLN A 62 5.61 -8.40 5.31
CA GLN A 62 6.31 -9.58 4.86
C GLN A 62 7.61 -9.73 5.66
N ALA A 63 7.82 -10.90 6.26
CA ALA A 63 9.04 -11.17 7.01
C ALA A 63 10.25 -10.97 6.08
N VAL A 64 11.17 -10.09 6.48
CA VAL A 64 12.42 -9.91 5.76
C VAL A 64 13.38 -10.96 6.28
N GLU A 65 13.57 -12.03 5.51
CA GLU A 65 14.63 -13.00 5.80
C GLU A 65 15.97 -12.36 5.40
N CYS A 66 16.59 -11.68 6.36
CA CYS A 66 17.94 -11.15 6.19
C CYS A 66 18.94 -12.32 6.16
N VAL A 67 19.23 -12.83 4.96
CA VAL A 67 20.34 -13.75 4.75
C VAL A 67 21.63 -12.93 4.69
N LEU A 68 22.37 -12.90 5.80
CA LEU A 68 23.77 -12.46 5.79
C LEU A 68 24.58 -13.49 4.97
N SER A 69 25.07 -13.06 3.80
CA SER A 69 26.00 -13.84 2.97
C SER A 69 27.44 -13.63 3.41
#